data_AF-A0A4Q3DDC0-F1
#
_entry.id   AF-A0A4Q3DDC0-F1
#
_cell.length_a   1.000
_cell.length_b   1.000
_cell.length_c   1.000
_cell.angle_alpha   90.00
_cell.angle_beta   90.00
_cell.angle_gamma   90.00
#
_symmetry.space_group_name_H-M   'P 1'
#
loop_
_entity.id
_entity.type
_entity.pdbx_description
1 polymer ?
#
loop_
_entity_poly.entity_id
_entity_poly.type
_entity_poly.pdbx_seq_one_letter_code
_entity_poly.pdbx_strand_id
1 'polypeptide(L)' 'DAEITALDGRFGFEAETTIKRSDFGIGFGIPMVSDEVKLKIAAGFYKN' A
#
# COMPACT_ATOMS: atom_id res chain seq x y z
N ASP A 1 -3.59 -12.59 0.28
CA ASP A 1 -4.23 -12.80 1.59
C ASP A 1 -3.96 -11.62 2.49
N ALA A 2 -5.00 -11.06 3.10
CA ALA A 2 -4.88 -10.01 4.09
C ALA A 2 -5.03 -10.64 5.48
N GLU A 3 -4.01 -10.51 6.33
CA GLU A 3 -4.04 -11.02 7.69
C GLU A 3 -4.62 -9.95 8.61
N ILE A 4 -5.74 -10.26 9.28
CA ILE A 4 -6.37 -9.37 10.25
C ILE A 4 -5.94 -9.81 11.65
N THR A 5 -5.12 -8.99 12.32
CA THR A 5 -4.75 -9.23 13.72
C THR A 5 -5.72 -8.50 14.63
N ALA A 6 -6.47 -9.24 15.44
CA ALA A 6 -7.38 -8.69 16.45
C ALA A 6 -6.85 -9.00 17.86
N LEU A 7 -6.48 -7.96 18.60
CA LEU A 7 -6.04 -8.05 20.01
C LEU A 7 -6.72 -6.93 20.80
N ASP A 8 -7.71 -7.29 21.61
CA ASP A 8 -8.34 -6.43 22.63
C ASP A 8 -8.59 -4.99 22.16
N GLY A 9 -9.59 -4.83 21.27
CA GLY A 9 -10.00 -3.53 20.72
C GLY A 9 -9.11 -2.96 19.61
N ARG A 10 -7.95 -3.58 19.30
CA ARG A 10 -7.06 -3.22 18.19
C ARG A 10 -7.27 -4.17 17.02
N PHE A 11 -7.54 -3.61 15.86
CA PHE A 11 -7.72 -4.30 14.58
C PHE A 11 -6.74 -3.73 13.57
N GLY A 12 -6.23 -4.52 12.64
CA GLY A 12 -5.39 -4.00 11.57
C GLY A 12 -5.32 -4.95 10.38
N PHE A 13 -4.81 -4.43 9.27
CA PHE A 13 -4.52 -5.24 8.09
C PHE A 13 -3.21 -4.82 7.44
N GLU A 14 -2.58 -5.78 6.77
CA GLU A 14 -1.53 -5.55 5.78
C GLU A 14 -2.06 -5.87 4.38
N ALA A 15 -1.69 -5.05 3.40
CA ALA A 15 -2.01 -5.27 2.00
C ALA A 15 -0.85 -4.86 1.10
N GLU A 16 -0.70 -5.54 -0.03
CA GLU A 16 0.27 -5.21 -1.06
C GLU A 16 -0.44 -4.89 -2.37
N THR A 17 0.03 -3.87 -3.07
CA THR A 17 -0.44 -3.54 -4.42
C THR A 17 0.69 -2.97 -5.27
N THR A 18 0.50 -2.90 -6.58
CA THR A 18 1.44 -2.28 -7.50
C THR A 18 0.71 -1.25 -8.35
N ILE A 19 1.27 -0.05 -8.45
CA ILE A 19 0.72 1.05 -9.26
C ILE A 19 1.72 1.51 -10.30
N LYS A 20 1.24 2.19 -11.35
CA LYS A 20 2.10 2.93 -12.27
C LYS A 20 2.17 4.39 -11.88
N ARG A 21 3.36 4.97 -11.91
CA ARG A 21 3.57 6.40 -11.61
C ARG A 21 2.93 7.28 -12.69
N SER A 22 2.97 6.79 -13.93
CA SER A 22 2.39 7.45 -15.10
C SER A 22 0.87 7.66 -14.99
N ASP A 23 0.13 6.76 -14.33
CA ASP A 23 -1.31 6.89 -14.08
C ASP A 23 -1.65 8.12 -13.22
N PHE A 24 -0.67 8.65 -12.47
CA PHE A 24 -0.81 9.83 -11.61
C PHE A 24 -0.13 11.08 -12.21
N GLY A 25 0.23 11.05 -13.50
CA GLY A 25 0.91 12.16 -14.20
C GLY A 25 2.40 12.27 -13.90
N ILE A 26 3.00 11.28 -13.21
CA ILE A 26 4.43 11.27 -12.87
C ILE A 26 5.18 10.47 -13.95
N GLY A 27 5.47 11.12 -15.07
CA GLY A 27 6.18 10.51 -16.22
C GLY A 27 7.68 10.84 -16.31
N PHE A 28 8.18 11.77 -15.51
CA PHE A 28 9.57 12.23 -15.62
C PHE A 28 10.54 11.10 -15.26
N GLY A 29 11.46 10.79 -16.18
CA GLY A 29 12.49 9.76 -15.99
C GLY A 29 12.07 8.33 -16.35
N ILE A 30 10.92 8.10 -16.99
CA ILE A 30 10.61 6.80 -17.62
C ILE A 30 11.36 6.72 -18.97
N PRO A 31 12.05 5.61 -19.32
CA PRO A 31 12.15 4.34 -18.59
C PRO A 31 13.38 4.21 -17.67
N MET A 32 14.17 5.28 -17.49
CA MET A 32 15.38 5.26 -16.63
C MET A 32 15.08 4.86 -15.17
N VAL A 33 13.88 5.18 -14.68
CA VAL A 33 13.32 4.69 -13.43
C VAL A 33 12.06 3.88 -13.76
N SER A 34 11.88 2.72 -13.11
CA SER A 34 10.71 1.86 -13.29
C SER A 34 9.40 2.63 -13.12
N ASP A 35 8.45 2.44 -14.03
CA ASP A 35 7.10 2.97 -13.87
C ASP A 35 6.29 2.22 -12.80
N GLU A 36 6.62 0.96 -12.54
CA GLU A 36 5.96 0.15 -11.51
C GLU A 36 6.50 0.46 -10.12
N VAL A 37 5.58 0.73 -9.19
CA VAL A 37 5.87 0.96 -7.77
C VAL A 37 5.07 -0.03 -6.93
N LYS A 38 5.78 -0.81 -6.12
CA LYS A 38 5.17 -1.72 -5.12
C LYS A 38 4.86 -0.95 -3.85
N LEU A 39 3.62 -1.03 -3.39
CA LEU A 39 3.15 -0.41 -2.16
C LEU A 39 2.85 -1.50 -1.13
N LYS A 40 3.46 -1.36 0.05
CA LYS A 40 3.08 -2.12 1.24
C LYS A 40 2.29 -1.20 2.16
N ILE A 41 1.02 -1.55 2.38
CA ILE A 41 0.07 -0.77 3.17
C ILE A 41 -0.13 -1.50 4.49
N ALA A 42 0.06 -0.79 5.60
CA ALA A 42 -0.27 -1.27 6.94
C ALA A 42 -1.20 -0.25 7.60
N ALA A 43 -2.36 -0.70 8.06
CA ALA A 43 -3.34 0.14 8.73
C ALA A 43 -3.79 -0.51 10.03
N GLY A 44 -3.78 0.26 11.11
CA GLY A 44 -4.25 -0.13 12.44
C GLY A 44 -5.39 0.77 12.90
N PHE A 45 -6.40 0.17 13.50
CA PHE A 45 -7.62 0.80 13.99
C PHE A 45 -7.85 0.34 15.43
N TYR A 46 -8.42 1.21 16.25
CA TYR A 46 -8.86 0.85 17.60
C TYR A 46 -10.29 1.32 17.81
N LYS A 47 -11.05 0.53 18.57
CA LYS A 47 -12.39 0.93 19.00
C LYS A 47 -12.26 1.82 20.24
N ASN A 48 -12.78 3.05 20.16
CA ASN A 48 -13.06 3.91 21.31
C ASN A 48 -14.40 3.54 21.96
#